data_AF-A0A3N5VX43-F1
#
_entry.id   AF-A0A3N5VX43-F1
#
_cell.length_a   1.000
_cell.length_b   1.000
_cell.length_c   1.000
_cell.angle_alpha   90.00
_cell.angle_beta   90.00
_cell.angle_gamma   90.00
#
_symmetry.space_group_name_H-M   'P 1'
#
loop_
_entity.id
_entity.type
_entity.pdbx_description
1 polymer ?
#
loop_
_entity_poly.entity_id
_entity_poly.type
_entity_poly.pdbx_seq_one_letter_code
_entity_poly.pdbx_strand_id
1 'polypeptide(L)'
;MEWTQAAFLCWAGVLHFRRGRRNHGDPVAWAVFGGLALLCASFLARELDIDSWGTPLFGKTLEAVLRGLLVISWLGFARFLWKNFKLLYQAFPSTTGTPVIVLTVIGGSLYLASWPFEKELFSLPENTMKFWGQLLQIFACTLFFMGSLAKLSQLGTE
;
A
#
# COMPACT_ATOMS: atom_id res chain seq x y z
N MET A 1 12.42 -12.85 -5.97
CA MET A 1 12.25 -11.74 -5.00
C MET A 1 10.89 -11.05 -5.17
N GLU A 2 10.45 -10.81 -6.40
CA GLU A 2 9.13 -10.23 -6.74
C GLU A 2 7.94 -10.96 -6.08
N TRP A 3 7.91 -12.29 -6.12
CA TRP A 3 6.87 -13.08 -5.44
C TRP A 3 6.80 -12.85 -3.93
N THR A 4 7.93 -12.57 -3.28
CA THR A 4 7.98 -12.27 -1.84
C THR A 4 7.45 -10.87 -1.54
N GLN A 5 7.77 -9.89 -2.39
CA GLN A 5 7.21 -8.54 -2.28
C GLN A 5 5.69 -8.56 -2.48
N ALA A 6 5.22 -9.24 -3.52
CA ALA A 6 3.80 -9.43 -3.82
C ALA A 6 3.07 -10.15 -2.68
N ALA A 7 3.68 -11.19 -2.10
CA ALA A 7 3.15 -11.87 -0.92
C ALA A 7 3.01 -10.89 0.25
N PHE A 8 4.06 -10.18 0.64
CA PHE A 8 3.98 -9.23 1.76
C PHE A 8 2.93 -8.14 1.55
N LEU A 9 2.83 -7.58 0.34
CA LEU A 9 1.81 -6.58 0.01
C LEU A 9 0.40 -7.16 0.06
N CYS A 10 0.20 -8.38 -0.45
CA CYS A 10 -1.09 -9.07 -0.41
C CYS A 10 -1.52 -9.32 1.05
N TRP A 11 -0.64 -9.90 1.87
CA TRP A 11 -0.92 -10.12 3.29
C TRP A 11 -1.18 -8.83 4.05
N ALA A 12 -0.36 -7.80 3.84
CA ALA A 12 -0.56 -6.48 4.45
C ALA A 12 -1.91 -5.89 4.08
N GLY A 13 -2.27 -5.93 2.79
CA GLY A 13 -3.55 -5.44 2.28
C GLY A 13 -4.74 -6.17 2.90
N VAL A 14 -4.70 -7.50 2.96
CA VAL A 14 -5.76 -8.32 3.59
C VAL A 14 -5.89 -8.01 5.08
N LEU A 15 -4.78 -7.89 5.82
CA LEU A 15 -4.81 -7.60 7.25
C LEU A 15 -5.37 -6.21 7.54
N HIS A 16 -4.94 -5.20 6.79
CA HIS A 16 -5.50 -3.85 6.87
C HIS A 16 -6.99 -3.84 6.51
N PHE A 17 -7.40 -4.50 5.42
CA PHE A 17 -8.81 -4.57 5.04
C PHE A 17 -9.68 -5.23 6.12
N ARG A 18 -9.23 -6.36 6.68
CA ARG A 18 -9.92 -7.06 7.77
C ARG A 18 -10.08 -6.17 9.01
N ARG A 19 -9.03 -5.42 9.37
CA ARG A 19 -9.07 -4.48 10.51
C ARG A 19 -9.99 -3.29 10.24
N GLY A 20 -9.96 -2.74 9.03
CA GLY A 20 -10.89 -1.69 8.61
C GLY A 20 -12.34 -2.17 8.69
N ARG A 21 -12.64 -3.38 8.19
CA ARG A 21 -13.99 -3.95 8.23
C ARG A 21 -14.49 -4.20 9.65
N ARG A 22 -13.62 -4.68 10.54
CA ARG A 22 -13.96 -4.88 11.96
C ARG A 22 -14.31 -3.55 12.64
N ASN A 23 -13.65 -2.47 12.25
CA ASN A 23 -13.83 -1.13 12.81
C ASN A 23 -14.62 -0.20 11.87
N HIS A 24 -15.48 -0.72 11.00
CA HIS A 24 -16.17 0.09 9.98
C HIS A 24 -17.10 1.18 10.56
N GLY A 25 -17.51 1.01 11.82
CA GLY A 25 -18.29 2.01 12.56
C GLY A 25 -17.48 3.22 13.03
N ASP A 26 -16.14 3.12 13.04
CA ASP A 26 -15.24 4.24 13.33
C ASP A 26 -14.66 4.78 12.01
N PRO A 27 -15.06 6.00 11.58
CA PRO A 27 -14.56 6.61 10.36
C PRO A 27 -13.04 6.82 10.34
N VAL A 28 -12.41 7.02 11.50
CA VAL A 28 -10.96 7.23 11.63
C VAL A 28 -10.22 5.93 11.40
N ALA A 29 -10.65 4.85 12.07
CA ALA A 29 -10.09 3.52 11.85
C ALA A 29 -10.27 3.05 10.39
N TRP A 30 -11.43 3.32 9.77
CA TRP A 30 -11.63 3.02 8.36
C TRP A 30 -10.75 3.87 7.44
N ALA A 31 -10.54 5.16 7.73
CA ALA A 31 -9.62 6.00 6.97
C ALA A 31 -8.18 5.46 7.04
N VAL A 32 -7.71 5.06 8.21
CA VAL A 32 -6.36 4.49 8.36
C VAL A 32 -6.27 3.14 7.65
N PHE A 33 -7.06 2.15 8.07
CA PHE A 33 -6.89 0.79 7.58
C PHE A 33 -7.42 0.57 6.17
N GLY A 34 -8.51 1.25 5.77
CA GLY A 34 -9.02 1.22 4.40
C GLY A 34 -8.06 1.87 3.42
N GLY A 35 -7.48 3.03 3.80
CA GLY A 35 -6.47 3.71 2.98
C GLY A 35 -5.20 2.87 2.81
N LEU A 36 -4.71 2.26 3.89
CA LEU A 36 -3.54 1.37 3.84
C LEU A 36 -3.79 0.11 3.03
N ALA A 37 -4.98 -0.49 3.13
CA ALA A 37 -5.35 -1.64 2.30
C ALA A 37 -5.36 -1.27 0.81
N LEU A 38 -5.91 -0.09 0.47
CA LEU A 38 -5.97 0.41 -0.89
C LEU A 38 -4.58 0.78 -1.44
N LEU A 39 -3.70 1.32 -0.59
CA LEU A 39 -2.30 1.57 -0.92
C LEU A 39 -1.56 0.26 -1.23
N CYS A 40 -1.69 -0.76 -0.36
CA CYS A 40 -1.10 -2.08 -0.58
C CYS A 40 -1.60 -2.72 -1.88
N ALA A 41 -2.90 -2.62 -2.17
CA ALA A 41 -3.48 -3.12 -3.41
C ALA A 41 -2.93 -2.38 -4.64
N SER A 42 -2.66 -1.07 -4.52
CA SER A 42 -2.07 -0.26 -5.60
C SER A 42 -0.63 -0.66 -5.89
N PHE A 43 0.19 -0.90 -4.86
CA PHE A 43 1.55 -1.42 -5.04
C PHE A 43 1.54 -2.86 -5.54
N LEU A 44 0.64 -3.71 -5.04
CA LEU A 44 0.50 -5.08 -5.53
C LEU A 44 0.17 -5.12 -7.02
N ALA A 45 -0.76 -4.29 -7.48
CA ALA A 45 -1.09 -4.20 -8.91
C ALA A 45 0.05 -3.64 -9.78
N ARG A 46 1.05 -2.99 -9.18
CA ARG A 46 2.27 -2.56 -9.88
C ARG A 46 3.32 -3.68 -9.92
N GLU A 47 3.44 -4.48 -8.87
CA GLU A 47 4.40 -5.59 -8.78
C GLU A 47 3.95 -6.84 -9.56
N LEU A 48 2.64 -7.04 -9.71
CA LEU A 48 2.13 -8.13 -10.54
C LEU A 48 2.31 -7.77 -12.01
N ASP A 49 3.09 -8.57 -12.72
CA ASP A 49 3.16 -8.54 -14.18
C ASP A 49 1.92 -9.24 -14.77
N ILE A 50 0.79 -8.55 -14.74
CA ILE A 50 -0.52 -9.11 -15.11
C ILE A 50 -0.59 -9.37 -16.63
N ASP A 51 0.12 -8.58 -17.42
CA ASP A 51 0.19 -8.72 -18.88
C ASP A 51 0.87 -10.03 -19.32
N SER A 52 1.70 -10.66 -18.48
CA SER A 52 2.29 -11.98 -18.76
C SER A 52 1.39 -13.15 -18.36
N TRP A 53 0.20 -12.90 -17.79
CA TRP A 53 -0.70 -13.95 -17.33
C TRP A 53 -1.58 -14.48 -18.46
N GLY A 54 -1.31 -15.70 -18.90
CA GLY A 54 -2.13 -16.40 -19.87
C GLY A 54 -2.00 -15.85 -21.29
N THR A 55 -3.12 -15.63 -21.97
CA THR A 55 -3.08 -15.08 -23.33
C THR A 55 -2.88 -13.56 -23.29
N PRO A 56 -2.20 -12.95 -24.28
CA PRO A 56 -1.95 -11.50 -24.30
C PRO A 56 -3.21 -10.63 -24.22
N LEU A 57 -4.34 -11.14 -24.74
CA LEU A 57 -5.64 -10.45 -24.65
C LEU A 57 -6.23 -10.52 -23.24
N PHE A 58 -6.07 -11.66 -22.57
CA PHE A 58 -6.57 -11.86 -21.21
C PHE A 58 -5.80 -11.00 -20.20
N GLY A 59 -4.47 -11.05 -20.22
CA GLY A 59 -3.61 -10.24 -19.33
C GLY A 59 -3.94 -8.75 -19.42
N LYS A 60 -3.96 -8.20 -20.64
CA LYS A 60 -4.30 -6.79 -20.88
C LYS A 60 -5.69 -6.40 -20.40
N THR A 61 -6.68 -7.26 -20.64
CA THR A 61 -8.06 -6.99 -20.21
C THR A 61 -8.16 -7.01 -18.69
N LEU A 62 -7.55 -8.01 -18.05
CA LEU A 62 -7.52 -8.16 -16.60
C LEU A 62 -6.82 -6.98 -15.93
N GLU A 63 -5.67 -6.56 -16.45
CA GLU A 63 -4.93 -5.39 -15.96
C GLU A 63 -5.77 -4.12 -16.06
N ALA A 64 -6.40 -3.87 -17.21
CA ALA A 64 -7.25 -2.69 -17.40
C ALA A 64 -8.42 -2.66 -16.42
N VAL A 65 -9.09 -3.81 -16.19
CA VAL A 65 -10.18 -3.93 -15.22
C VAL A 65 -9.70 -3.68 -13.80
N LEU A 66 -8.58 -4.30 -13.38
CA LEU A 66 -8.03 -4.14 -12.04
C LEU A 66 -7.59 -2.70 -11.77
N ARG A 67 -6.90 -2.06 -12.72
CA ARG A 67 -6.53 -0.65 -12.62
C ARG A 67 -7.76 0.25 -12.57
N GLY A 68 -8.80 -0.04 -13.36
CA GLY A 68 -10.08 0.68 -13.32
C GLY A 68 -10.77 0.57 -11.96
N LEU A 69 -10.82 -0.62 -11.37
CA LEU A 69 -11.38 -0.85 -10.04
C LEU A 69 -10.58 -0.13 -8.94
N LEU A 70 -9.25 -0.09 -9.06
CA LEU A 70 -8.39 0.67 -8.13
C LEU A 70 -8.68 2.16 -8.19
N VAL A 71 -8.80 2.74 -9.39
CA VAL A 71 -9.15 4.15 -9.57
C VAL A 71 -10.52 4.46 -8.96
N ILE A 72 -11.53 3.64 -9.24
CA ILE A 72 -12.87 3.79 -8.66
C ILE A 72 -12.82 3.71 -7.13
N SER A 73 -12.03 2.78 -6.59
CA SER A 73 -11.85 2.62 -5.14
C SER A 73 -11.18 3.85 -4.51
N TRP A 74 -10.17 4.43 -5.16
CA TRP A 74 -9.55 5.69 -4.72
C TRP A 74 -10.50 6.86 -4.77
N LEU A 75 -11.35 6.98 -5.80
CA LEU A 75 -12.37 8.03 -5.88
C LEU A 75 -13.42 7.88 -4.78
N GLY A 76 -13.88 6.66 -4.53
CA GLY A 76 -14.78 6.36 -3.42
C GLY A 76 -14.16 6.68 -2.06
N PHE A 77 -12.89 6.34 -1.89
CA PHE A 77 -12.13 6.63 -0.67
C PHE A 77 -11.90 8.14 -0.47
N ALA A 78 -11.54 8.88 -1.52
CA ALA A 78 -11.41 10.33 -1.48
C ALA A 78 -12.72 11.02 -1.09
N ARG A 79 -13.85 10.57 -1.66
CA ARG A 79 -15.19 11.05 -1.27
C ARG A 79 -15.48 10.75 0.20
N PHE A 80 -15.07 9.60 0.72
CA PHE A 80 -15.21 9.25 2.13
C PHE A 80 -14.36 10.17 3.03
N LEU A 81 -13.09 10.41 2.68
CA LEU A 81 -12.20 11.32 3.41
C LEU A 81 -12.77 12.74 3.44
N TRP A 82 -13.27 13.23 2.30
CA TRP A 82 -13.89 14.56 2.20
C TRP A 82 -15.08 14.71 3.15
N LYS A 83 -15.99 13.72 3.17
CA LYS A 83 -17.16 13.73 4.05
C LYS A 83 -16.80 13.73 5.54
N ASN A 84 -15.69 13.11 5.90
CA ASN A 84 -15.25 12.96 7.29
C ASN A 84 -14.07 13.88 7.66
N PHE A 85 -13.72 14.84 6.80
CA PHE A 85 -12.48 15.61 6.91
C PHE A 85 -12.28 16.26 8.29
N LYS A 86 -13.34 16.84 8.87
CA LYS A 86 -13.26 17.47 10.19
C LYS A 86 -12.87 16.48 11.30
N LEU A 87 -13.47 15.29 11.31
CA LEU A 87 -13.16 14.24 12.29
C LEU A 87 -11.73 13.72 12.10
N LEU A 88 -11.34 13.48 10.85
CA LEU A 88 -10.01 13.00 10.51
C LEU A 88 -8.92 14.01 10.87
N TYR A 89 -9.18 15.29 10.63
CA TYR A 89 -8.25 16.37 10.98
C TYR A 89 -8.04 16.47 12.50
N GLN A 90 -9.11 16.33 13.28
CA GLN A 90 -9.03 16.32 14.75
C GLN A 90 -8.29 15.08 15.28
N ALA A 91 -8.45 13.92 14.64
CA ALA A 91 -7.76 12.69 14.98
C ALA A 91 -6.34 12.58 14.36
N PHE A 92 -5.91 13.55 13.56
CA PHE A 92 -4.61 13.49 12.90
C PHE A 92 -3.44 13.42 13.88
N PRO A 93 -3.35 14.26 14.94
CA PRO A 93 -2.22 14.22 15.87
C PRO A 93 -2.12 12.89 16.64
N SER A 94 -3.26 12.25 16.94
CA SER A 94 -3.28 10.96 17.64
C SER A 94 -2.97 9.78 16.73
N THR A 95 -3.06 9.93 15.40
CA THR A 95 -2.84 8.84 14.44
C THR A 95 -1.46 8.87 13.81
N THR A 96 -0.87 10.04 13.58
CA THR A 96 0.42 10.20 12.88
C THR A 96 1.61 9.56 13.58
N GLY A 97 1.60 9.49 14.91
CA GLY A 97 2.67 8.88 15.71
C GLY A 97 2.52 7.37 15.88
N THR A 98 1.45 6.76 15.36
CA THR A 98 1.21 5.33 15.57
C THR A 98 2.24 4.50 14.78
N PRO A 99 2.70 3.35 15.31
CA PRO A 99 3.66 2.51 14.61
C PRO A 99 3.19 2.08 13.22
N VAL A 100 1.88 1.91 13.04
CA VAL A 100 1.27 1.60 11.73
C VAL A 100 1.61 2.70 10.72
N ILE A 101 1.31 3.96 11.04
CA ILE A 101 1.55 5.09 10.13
C ILE A 101 3.05 5.32 9.92
N VAL A 102 3.86 5.27 10.97
CA VAL A 102 5.31 5.45 10.87
C VAL A 102 5.94 4.41 9.94
N LEU A 103 5.62 3.13 10.14
CA LEU A 103 6.15 2.04 9.31
C LEU A 103 5.68 2.16 7.86
N THR A 104 4.41 2.53 7.63
CA THR A 104 3.91 2.77 6.27
C THR A 104 4.62 3.96 5.61
N VAL A 105 4.83 5.07 6.30
CA VAL A 105 5.49 6.25 5.73
C VAL A 105 6.94 5.94 5.36
N ILE A 106 7.67 5.24 6.23
CA ILE A 106 9.04 4.79 5.94
C ILE A 106 9.02 3.82 4.76
N GLY A 107 8.13 2.81 4.78
CA GLY A 107 7.99 1.84 3.70
C GLY A 107 7.66 2.50 2.35
N GLY A 108 6.71 3.44 2.33
CA GLY A 108 6.37 4.21 1.14
C GLY A 108 7.52 5.08 0.65
N SER A 109 8.30 5.66 1.56
CA SER A 109 9.49 6.44 1.19
C SER A 109 10.56 5.56 0.53
N LEU A 110 10.81 4.36 1.07
CA LEU A 110 11.72 3.40 0.45
C LEU A 110 11.21 2.89 -0.90
N TYR A 111 9.91 2.63 -1.01
CA TYR A 111 9.27 2.22 -2.26
C TYR A 111 9.37 3.31 -3.34
N LEU A 112 9.18 4.57 -2.98
CA LEU A 112 9.38 5.69 -3.91
C LEU A 112 10.86 5.89 -4.24
N ALA A 113 11.76 5.65 -3.29
CA ALA A 113 13.20 5.71 -3.50
C ALA A 113 13.73 4.59 -4.42
N SER A 114 12.98 3.50 -4.64
CA SER A 114 13.35 2.48 -5.64
C SER A 114 13.12 2.96 -7.08
N TRP A 115 12.20 3.90 -7.28
CA TRP A 115 11.79 4.35 -8.61
C TRP A 115 12.94 4.90 -9.48
N PRO A 116 13.88 5.71 -8.96
CA PRO A 116 15.06 6.13 -9.73
C PRO A 116 15.95 4.97 -10.19
N PHE A 117 16.03 3.88 -9.43
CA PHE A 117 16.79 2.68 -9.79
C PHE A 117 16.07 1.88 -10.89
N GLU A 118 14.74 1.78 -10.82
CA GLU A 118 13.92 1.16 -11.88
C GLU A 118 13.93 1.96 -13.19
N LYS A 119 14.06 3.29 -13.12
CA LYS A 119 14.14 4.18 -14.27
C LYS A 119 15.55 4.39 -14.81
N GLU A 120 16.52 3.66 -14.27
CA GLU A 120 17.92 3.74 -14.70
C GLU A 120 18.48 5.17 -14.68
N LEU A 121 18.02 6.00 -13.73
CA LEU A 121 18.39 7.42 -13.67
C LEU A 121 19.85 7.65 -13.24
N PHE A 122 20.50 6.63 -12.69
CA PHE A 122 21.89 6.68 -12.26
C PHE A 122 22.79 5.91 -13.22
N SER A 123 23.98 6.43 -13.49
CA SER A 123 25.02 5.78 -14.31
C SER A 123 25.77 4.69 -13.52
N LEU A 124 25.04 3.70 -13.00
CA LEU A 124 25.59 2.53 -12.32
C LEU A 124 25.44 1.27 -13.20
N PRO A 125 26.23 0.21 -12.97
CA PRO A 125 26.03 -1.06 -13.64
C PRO A 125 24.60 -1.60 -13.44
N GLU A 126 24.02 -2.20 -14.47
CA GLU A 126 22.63 -2.71 -14.47
C GLU A 126 22.34 -3.65 -13.29
N ASN A 127 23.27 -4.55 -12.97
CA ASN A 127 23.14 -5.46 -11.83
C ASN A 127 23.09 -4.71 -10.49
N THR A 128 23.84 -3.61 -10.36
CA THR A 128 23.85 -2.77 -9.17
C THR A 128 22.54 -1.98 -9.06
N MET A 129 22.03 -1.45 -10.17
CA MET A 129 20.74 -0.76 -10.22
C MET A 129 19.60 -1.68 -9.81
N LYS A 130 19.52 -2.87 -10.41
CA LYS A 130 18.52 -3.89 -10.08
C LYS A 130 18.60 -4.33 -8.62
N PHE A 131 19.81 -4.57 -8.10
CA PHE A 131 20.01 -4.97 -6.71
C PHE A 131 19.48 -3.92 -5.72
N TRP A 132 19.86 -2.65 -5.88
CA TRP A 132 19.41 -1.58 -4.97
C TRP A 132 17.91 -1.32 -5.09
N GLY A 133 17.36 -1.31 -6.31
CA GLY A 133 15.92 -1.17 -6.53
C GLY A 133 15.12 -2.27 -5.81
N GLN A 134 15.50 -3.53 -6.02
CA GLN A 134 14.84 -4.68 -5.39
C GLN A 134 15.01 -4.68 -3.87
N LEU A 135 16.19 -4.32 -3.36
CA LEU A 135 16.44 -4.26 -1.92
C LEU A 135 15.53 -3.23 -1.23
N LEU A 136 15.42 -2.03 -1.80
CA LEU A 136 14.54 -0.97 -1.29
C LEU A 136 13.07 -1.40 -1.30
N GLN A 137 12.61 -2.00 -2.39
CA GLN A 137 11.24 -2.53 -2.50
C GLN A 137 10.98 -3.65 -1.49
N ILE A 138 11.91 -4.58 -1.26
CA ILE A 138 11.75 -5.65 -0.26
C ILE A 138 11.59 -5.05 1.13
N PHE A 139 12.47 -4.12 1.52
CA PHE A 139 12.36 -3.45 2.82
C PHE A 139 11.04 -2.69 2.94
N ALA A 140 10.60 -2.00 1.88
CA ALA A 140 9.31 -1.33 1.85
C ALA A 140 8.15 -2.30 2.10
N CYS A 141 8.09 -3.40 1.36
CA CYS A 141 7.06 -4.43 1.48
C CYS A 141 7.07 -5.08 2.87
N THR A 142 8.26 -5.34 3.43
CA THR A 142 8.40 -5.83 4.81
C THR A 142 7.87 -4.81 5.82
N LEU A 143 8.14 -3.52 5.66
CA LEU A 143 7.62 -2.47 6.55
C LEU A 143 6.09 -2.32 6.44
N PHE A 144 5.52 -2.42 5.24
CA PHE A 144 4.06 -2.46 5.08
C PHE A 144 3.46 -3.67 5.82
N PHE A 145 4.08 -4.84 5.68
CA PHE A 145 3.65 -6.04 6.40
C PHE A 145 3.80 -5.89 7.92
N MET A 146 4.93 -5.41 8.43
CA MET A 146 5.13 -5.15 9.86
C MET A 146 4.12 -4.11 10.38
N GLY A 147 3.84 -3.05 9.62
CA GLY A 147 2.80 -2.06 9.93
C GLY A 147 1.41 -2.68 10.01
N SER A 148 1.12 -3.67 9.16
CA SER A 148 -0.14 -4.43 9.20
C SER A 148 -0.27 -5.35 10.43
N LEU A 149 0.84 -5.70 11.07
CA LEU A 149 0.86 -6.45 12.32
C LEU A 149 0.82 -5.53 13.55
N ALA A 150 1.42 -4.34 13.45
CA ALA A 150 1.47 -3.36 14.52
C ALA A 150 0.07 -2.95 15.00
N LYS A 151 -0.08 -2.71 16.30
CA LYS A 151 -1.34 -2.19 16.85
C LYS A 151 -1.41 -0.68 16.60
N LEU A 152 -2.59 -0.19 16.26
CA LEU A 152 -2.89 1.22 16.41
C LEU A 152 -3.02 1.45 17.92
N SER A 153 -2.05 2.11 18.56
CA SER A 153 -2.11 2.37 20.00
C SER A 153 -3.26 3.33 20.29
N GLN A 154 -4.40 2.77 20.72
CA GLN A 154 -5.57 3.41 21.32
C GLN A 154 -6.13 4.67 20.63
N LEU A 155 -6.93 4.46 19.59
CA LEU A 155 -8.28 5.04 19.59
C LEU A 155 -9.14 4.01 20.34
N GLY A 156 -9.61 4.35 21.54
CA GLY A 156 -10.10 3.39 22.53
C GLY A 156 -11.16 2.41 22.02
N THR A 157 -10.79 1.14 21.94
CA THR A 157 -11.68 -0.02 22.12
C THR A 157 -10.81 -1.20 22.54
N GLU A 158 -11.00 -1.65 23.77
CA GLU A 158 -10.70 -3.00 24.23
C GLU A 158 -11.52 -4.03 23.42
#